data_AF-A0A133YA89-F1
#
_entry.id   AF-A0A133YA89-F1
#
_cell.length_a   1.000
_cell.length_b   1.000
_cell.length_c   1.000
_cell.angle_alpha   90.00
_cell.angle_beta   90.00
_cell.angle_gamma   90.00
#
_symmetry.space_group_name_H-M   'P 1'
#
loop_
_entity.id
_entity.type
_entity.pdbx_description
1 polymer ?
#
loop_
_entity_poly.entity_id
_entity_poly.type
_entity_poly.pdbx_seq_one_letter_code
_entity_poly.pdbx_strand_id
1 'polypeptide(L)' 'MREIEKVRIVLSMMKPAQERRLYKFVIEGKSCREIAVEEGTYHSSVSKSIEAAKRNFKKFYENL' A
#
# COMPACT_ATOMS: atom_id res chain seq x y z
N MET A 1 16.01 -14.36 6.03
CA MET A 1 14.90 -14.37 5.06
C MET A 1 15.37 -13.64 3.81
N ARG A 2 14.99 -14.05 2.59
CA ARG A 2 15.29 -13.24 1.40
C ARG A 2 14.45 -11.97 1.44
N GLU A 3 14.98 -10.82 1.04
CA GLU A 3 14.27 -9.52 1.12
C GLU A 3 12.86 -9.58 0.51
N ILE A 4 12.70 -10.27 -0.63
CA ILE A 4 11.40 -10.44 -1.30
C ILE A 4 10.39 -11.22 -0.45
N GLU A 5 10.84 -12.22 0.30
CA GLU A 5 9.97 -12.99 1.18
C GLU A 5 9.52 -12.16 2.38
N LYS A 6 10.39 -11.29 2.88
CA LYS A 6 10.06 -10.31 3.91
C LYS A 6 9.02 -9.30 3.43
N VAL A 7 9.17 -8.80 2.20
CA VAL A 7 8.17 -7.94 1.55
C VAL A 7 6.81 -8.65 1.46
N ARG A 8 6.77 -9.91 1.04
CA ARG A 8 5.51 -10.69 0.94
C ARG A 8 4.80 -10.82 2.30
N ILE A 9 5.55 -11.11 3.36
CA ILE A 9 4.98 -11.21 4.71
C ILE A 9 4.45 -9.86 5.17
N VAL A 10 5.22 -8.78 5.03
CA VAL A 10 4.78 -7.43 5.37
C VAL A 10 3.49 -7.05 4.66
N LEU A 11 3.40 -7.29 3.35
CA LEU A 11 2.19 -6.97 2.58
C LEU A 11 0.96 -7.74 3.10
N SER A 12 1.13 -9.02 3.47
CA SER A 12 0.04 -9.84 4.02
C SER A 12 -0.47 -9.37 5.39
N MET A 13 0.32 -8.60 6.14
CA MET A 13 -0.07 -8.03 7.44
C MET A 13 -0.87 -6.73 7.32
N MET A 14 -1.05 -6.20 6.11
CA MET A 14 -1.73 -4.93 5.85
C MET A 14 -3.22 -5.15 5.57
N LYS A 15 -4.02 -4.08 5.73
CA LYS A 15 -5.42 -4.14 5.28
C LYS A 15 -5.46 -4.30 3.75
N PRO A 16 -6.42 -5.05 3.17
CA PRO A 16 -6.46 -5.28 1.73
C PRO A 16 -6.48 -4.00 0.87
N ALA A 17 -7.13 -2.94 1.36
CA ALA A 17 -7.13 -1.65 0.67
C ALA A 17 -5.76 -0.95 0.71
N GLN A 18 -5.00 -1.10 1.80
CA GLN A 18 -3.66 -0.52 1.92
C GLN A 18 -2.68 -1.24 1.00
N GLU A 19 -2.71 -2.57 0.99
CA GLU A 19 -1.88 -3.40 0.11
C GLU A 19 -2.13 -3.07 -1.37
N ARG A 20 -3.38 -3.19 -1.83
CA ARG A 20 -3.73 -2.93 -3.24
C ARG A 20 -3.38 -1.51 -3.68
N ARG A 21 -3.69 -0.50 -2.87
CA ARG A 21 -3.41 0.90 -3.23
C ARG A 21 -1.91 1.22 -3.20
N LEU A 22 -1.16 0.62 -2.27
CA LEU A 22 0.30 0.76 -2.25
C LEU A 22 0.94 0.11 -3.48
N TYR A 23 0.47 -1.07 -3.90
CA TYR A 23 0.91 -1.72 -5.13
C TYR A 23 0.65 -0.83 -6.36
N LYS A 24 -0.58 -0.35 -6.56
CA LYS A 24 -0.92 0.55 -7.68
C LYS A 24 -0.09 1.83 -7.69
N PHE A 25 0.18 2.39 -6.50
CA PHE A 25 0.97 3.61 -6.38
C PHE A 25 2.46 3.39 -6.68
N VAL A 26 3.08 2.35 -6.13
CA VAL A 26 4.54 2.14 -6.21
C VAL A 26 4.94 1.37 -7.46
N ILE A 27 4.19 0.34 -7.84
CA ILE A 27 4.53 -0.58 -8.93
C ILE A 27 3.92 -0.12 -10.25
N GLU A 28 2.63 0.25 -10.24
CA GLU A 28 1.95 0.74 -11.46
C GLU A 28 2.16 2.24 -11.71
N GLY A 29 2.73 2.98 -10.74
CA GLY A 29 3.00 4.42 -10.88
C GLY A 29 1.75 5.31 -10.89
N LYS A 30 0.59 4.80 -10.48
CA LYS A 30 -0.67 5.54 -10.52
C LYS A 30 -0.74 6.60 -9.43
N SER A 31 -1.31 7.76 -9.79
CA SER A 31 -1.66 8.81 -8.85
C SER A 31 -2.84 8.41 -7.96
N CYS A 32 -2.97 9.08 -6.81
CA CYS A 32 -4.14 8.91 -5.93
C CYS A 32 -5.47 9.20 -6.63
N ARG A 33 -5.47 10.05 -7.68
CA ARG A 33 -6.68 10.39 -8.45
C ARG A 33 -7.07 9.25 -9.38
N GLU A 34 -6.13 8.68 -10.11
CA GLU A 34 -6.39 7.53 -11.01
C GLU A 34 -6.91 6.34 -10.20
N ILE A 35 -6.27 6.03 -9.08
CA ILE A 35 -6.72 4.94 -8.18
C ILE A 35 -8.14 5.23 -7.65
N ALA A 36 -8.43 6.48 -7.31
CA ALA A 36 -9.74 6.86 -6.80
C ALA A 36 -10.85 6.73 -7.86
N VAL A 37 -10.56 7.09 -9.10
CA VAL A 37 -11.46 6.89 -10.25
C VAL A 37 -11.72 5.39 -10.46
N GLU A 38 -10.67 4.56 -10.46
CA GLU A 38 -10.80 3.11 -10.62
C GLU A 38 -11.62 2.44 -9.52
N GLU A 39 -11.48 2.92 -8.28
CA GLU A 39 -12.18 2.35 -7.12
C GLU A 39 -13.54 3.01 -6.85
N GLY A 40 -13.95 4.00 -7.65
CA GLY A 40 -15.20 4.74 -7.43
C GLY A 40 -15.26 5.43 -6.07
N THR A 41 -14.14 5.98 -5.59
CA THR A 41 -14.01 6.55 -4.24
C THR A 41 -13.35 7.93 -4.26
N TYR A 42 -13.22 8.55 -3.08
CA TYR A 42 -12.58 9.86 -2.95
C TYR A 42 -11.05 9.75 -2.95
N HIS A 43 -10.37 10.62 -3.70
CA HIS A 43 -8.91 10.69 -3.73
C HIS A 43 -8.28 10.89 -2.33
N SER A 44 -8.98 11.59 -1.44
CA SER A 44 -8.55 11.82 -0.06
C SER A 44 -8.54 10.51 0.76
N SER A 45 -9.50 9.61 0.52
CA SER A 45 -9.52 8.27 1.11
C SER A 45 -8.34 7.43 0.63
N VAL A 46 -8.05 7.48 -0.68
CA VAL A 46 -6.90 6.81 -1.29
C VAL A 46 -5.60 7.34 -0.68
N SER A 47 -5.39 8.66 -0.68
CA SER A 47 -4.18 9.29 -0.13
C SER A 47 -3.94 8.91 1.34
N LYS A 48 -4.96 9.03 2.19
CA LYS A 48 -4.87 8.62 3.62
C LYS A 48 -4.49 7.15 3.78
N SER A 49 -5.06 6.28 2.95
CA SER A 49 -4.78 4.85 3.02
C SER A 49 -3.37 4.49 2.54
N ILE A 50 -2.84 5.16 1.51
CA ILE A 50 -1.46 4.97 1.03
C ILE A 50 -0.46 5.47 2.08
N GLU A 51 -0.70 6.61 2.70
CA GLU A 51 0.16 7.12 3.78
C GLU A 51 0.16 6.18 4.99
N ALA A 52 -1.00 5.64 5.36
CA ALA A 52 -1.06 4.59 6.38
C ALA A 52 -0.35 3.30 5.94
N ALA A 53 -0.46 2.94 4.67
CA ALA A 53 0.20 1.77 4.08
C ALA A 53 1.73 1.89 4.19
N LYS A 54 2.32 3.02 3.79
CA LYS A 54 3.77 3.29 3.88
C LYS A 54 4.28 3.20 5.32
N ARG A 55 3.56 3.81 6.27
CA ARG A 55 3.93 3.75 7.70
C ARG A 55 3.88 2.33 8.25
N ASN A 56 2.82 1.59 7.94
CA ASN A 56 2.66 0.21 8.37
C ASN A 56 3.72 -0.70 7.73
N PHE A 57 3.99 -0.52 6.44
CA PHE A 57 5.03 -1.26 5.74
C PHE A 57 6.38 -1.08 6.41
N LYS A 58 6.83 0.17 6.63
CA LYS A 58 8.09 0.45 7.32
C LYS A 58 8.14 -0.20 8.71
N LYS A 59 7.09 0.02 9.51
CA LYS A 59 7.01 -0.55 10.86
C LYS A 59 7.10 -2.07 10.86
N PHE A 60 6.33 -2.76 10.02
CA PHE A 60 6.35 -4.23 9.99
C PHE A 60 7.66 -4.76 9.41
N TYR A 61 8.21 -4.10 8.39
CA TYR A 61 9.49 -4.48 7.81
C TYR A 61 10.64 -4.37 8.82
N GLU A 62 10.70 -3.30 9.61
CA GLU A 62 11.76 -3.14 10.62
C GLU A 62 11.64 -4.13 11.78
N ASN A 63 10.44 -4.64 12.05
CA ASN A 63 10.16 -5.57 13.16
C ASN A 63 10.08 -7.07 12.74
N LEU A 64 10.40 -7.37 11.49
CA LEU A 64 10.49 -8.74 10.93
C LEU A 64 11.93 -9.24 10.91
#